data_AF-A0A7V0SD46-F1
#
_entry.id   AF-A0A7V0SD46-F1
#
_cell.length_a   1.000
_cell.length_b   1.000
_cell.length_c   1.000
_cell.angle_alpha   90.00
_cell.angle_beta   90.00
_cell.angle_gamma   90.00
#
_symmetry.space_group_name_H-M   'P 1'
#
loop_
_entity.id
_entity.type
_entity.pdbx_description
1 polymer ?
#
loop_
_entity_poly.entity_id
_entity_poly.type
_entity_poly.pdbx_seq_one_letter_code
_entity_poly.pdbx_strand_id
1 'polypeptide(L)' 'MNALWEQALALLWRRSRFTSYFYQSVSFMENHDIPTLALTVRTDGFCLYYHPGFIGSLGVEERIGLLVHEMLHVVFS' A
#
# COMPACT_ATOMS: atom_id res chain seq x y z
N MET A 1 -8.86 6.85 -5.88
CA MET A 1 -7.72 5.94 -5.62
C MET A 1 -7.34 5.30 -6.95
N ASN A 2 -6.07 4.98 -7.21
CA ASN A 2 -5.66 4.39 -8.50
C ASN A 2 -6.30 2.98 -8.67
N ALA A 3 -6.76 2.64 -9.88
CA ALA A 3 -7.41 1.35 -10.17
C ALA A 3 -6.56 0.13 -9.79
N LEU A 4 -5.23 0.24 -9.86
CA LEU A 4 -4.31 -0.82 -9.44
C LEU A 4 -4.41 -1.11 -7.94
N TRP A 5 -4.61 -0.07 -7.13
CA TRP A 5 -4.78 -0.21 -5.68
C TRP A 5 -6.15 -0.74 -5.33
N GLU A 6 -7.19 -0.30 -6.03
CA GLU A 6 -8.55 -0.80 -5.81
C GLU A 6 -8.65 -2.31 -6.05
N GLN A 7 -8.00 -2.82 -7.10
CA GLN A 7 -7.94 -4.27 -7.36
C GLN A 7 -7.22 -5.03 -6.25
N ALA A 8 -6.04 -4.54 -5.82
CA ALA A 8 -5.25 -5.17 -4.76
C ALA A 8 -6.01 -5.17 -3.43
N LEU A 9 -6.61 -4.03 -3.06
CA LEU A 9 -7.38 -3.87 -1.81
C LEU A 9 -8.67 -4.71 -1.82
N ALA A 10 -9.36 -4.81 -2.96
CA ALA A 10 -10.55 -5.65 -3.07
C ALA A 10 -10.22 -7.15 -2.88
N LEU A 11 -9.09 -7.59 -3.42
CA LEU A 11 -8.63 -8.97 -3.23
C LEU A 11 -8.12 -9.21 -1.80
N LEU A 12 -7.39 -8.25 -1.24
CA LEU A 12 -6.94 -8.28 0.15
C LEU A 12 -8.12 -8.34 1.13
N TRP A 13 -9.20 -7.60 0.87
CA TRP A 13 -10.44 -7.60 1.66
C TRP A 13 -11.04 -9.00 1.79
N ARG A 14 -10.98 -9.80 0.73
CA ARG A 14 -11.47 -11.17 0.74
C ARG A 14 -10.57 -12.14 1.50
N ARG A 15 -9.30 -11.80 1.72
CA ARG A 15 -8.28 -12.69 2.30
C ARG A 15 -7.93 -12.35 3.75
N SER A 16 -7.88 -11.07 4.11
CA SER A 16 -7.50 -10.60 5.44
C SER A 16 -8.29 -9.36 5.83
N ARG A 17 -9.25 -9.52 6.73
CA ARG A 17 -10.03 -8.40 7.28
C ARG A 17 -9.15 -7.41 8.04
N PHE A 18 -8.16 -7.91 8.79
CA PHE A 18 -7.26 -7.08 9.59
C PHE A 18 -6.39 -6.18 8.70
N THR A 19 -5.66 -6.76 7.74
CA THR A 19 -4.79 -6.01 6.83
C THR A 19 -5.61 -5.00 6.01
N SER A 20 -6.82 -5.38 5.60
CA SER A 20 -7.65 -4.49 4.79
C SER A 20 -8.21 -3.32 5.58
N TYR A 21 -8.57 -3.52 6.86
CA TYR A 21 -9.01 -2.44 7.73
C TYR A 21 -7.90 -1.41 7.94
N PHE A 22 -6.65 -1.86 8.16
CA PHE A 22 -5.49 -0.97 8.26
C PHE A 22 -5.41 0.00 7.08
N TYR A 23 -5.50 -0.53 5.85
CA TYR A 23 -5.42 0.26 4.63
C TYR A 23 -6.61 1.19 4.35
N GLN A 24 -7.71 1.11 5.10
CA GLN A 24 -8.77 2.13 5.04
C GLN A 24 -8.34 3.47 5.64
N SER A 25 -7.33 3.45 6.53
CA SER A 25 -6.79 4.65 7.19
C SER A 25 -5.53 5.20 6.51
N VAL A 26 -5.04 4.53 5.46
CA VAL A 26 -3.79 4.89 4.78
C VAL A 26 -4.08 5.75 3.55
N SER A 27 -3.43 6.90 3.45
CA SER A 27 -3.46 7.74 2.25
C SER A 27 -2.44 7.23 1.24
N PHE A 28 -2.86 7.04 -0.01
CA PHE A 28 -1.98 6.62 -1.10
C PHE A 28 -1.57 7.84 -1.92
N MET A 29 -0.27 8.11 -2.00
CA MET A 29 0.27 9.29 -2.68
C MET A 29 1.35 8.91 -3.70
N GLU A 30 1.17 9.38 -4.93
CA GLU A 30 2.19 9.22 -5.98
C GLU A 30 3.42 10.05 -5.65
N ASN A 31 4.60 9.45 -5.81
CA ASN A 31 5.87 10.11 -5.59
C ASN A 31 6.91 9.56 -6.58
N HIS A 32 7.44 10.45 -7.42
CA HIS A 32 8.45 10.13 -8.42
C HIS A 32 9.89 10.18 -7.90
N ASP A 33 10.10 10.72 -6.70
CA ASP A 33 11.41 10.87 -6.08
C ASP A 33 11.88 9.60 -5.36
N ILE A 34 10.98 8.63 -5.15
CA ILE A 34 11.32 7.30 -4.63
C ILE A 34 11.28 6.26 -5.75
N PRO A 35 12.14 5.22 -5.72
CA PRO A 35 12.17 4.21 -6.79
C PRO A 35 11.06 3.15 -6.66
N THR A 36 10.47 2.98 -5.47
CA THR A 36 9.59 1.86 -5.13
C THR A 36 8.30 2.33 -4.45
N LEU A 37 8.11 1.99 -3.18
CA LEU A 37 7.06 2.46 -2.29
C LEU A 37 7.59 2.49 -0.86
N ALA A 38 6.94 3.27 0.00
CA ALA A 38 7.26 3.34 1.42
C ALA A 38 6.04 3.80 2.22
N LEU A 39 5.78 3.13 3.33
CA LEU A 39 4.79 3.55 4.30
C LEU A 39 5.43 4.42 5.38
N THR A 40 4.84 5.59 5.64
CA THR A 40 5.32 6.52 6.65
C THR A 40 4.20 7.01 7.56
N VAL A 41 4.57 7.41 8.77
CA VAL A 41 3.68 8.06 9.73
C VAL A 41 3.84 9.57 9.59
N ARG A 42 2.73 10.25 9.27
CA ARG A 42 2.62 11.71 9.27
C ARG A 42 1.77 12.15 10.46
N THR A 43 1.75 13.46 10.72
CA THR A 43 0.98 14.06 11.80
C THR A 43 -0.53 13.80 11.69
N ASP A 44 -1.03 13.58 10.47
CA ASP A 44 -2.43 13.36 10.09
C ASP A 44 -2.78 11.87 9.83
N GLY A 45 -1.81 10.96 9.94
CA GLY A 45 -2.04 9.52 9.77
C GLY A 45 -0.98 8.81 8.95
N PHE A 46 -1.33 7.63 8.43
CA PHE A 46 -0.42 6.82 7.61
C PHE A 46 -0.48 7.24 6.14
N CYS A 47 0.69 7.34 5.52
CA CYS A 47 0.81 7.66 4.10
C CYS A 47 1.71 6.63 3.40
N LEU A 48 1.16 5.98 2.38
CA LEU A 48 1.88 5.11 1.47
C LEU A 48 2.30 5.93 0.24
N TYR A 49 3.58 6.26 0.15
CA TYR A 49 4.16 6.84 -1.05
C TYR A 49 4.51 5.73 -2.04
N TYR A 50 4.28 5.96 -3.33
CA TYR A 50 4.63 4.97 -4.35
C TYR A 50 5.05 5.61 -5.67
N HIS A 51 5.98 4.96 -6.37
CA HIS A 51 6.37 5.30 -7.73
C HIS A 51 5.41 4.64 -8.73
N PRO A 52 4.66 5.40 -9.53
CA PRO A 52 3.61 4.83 -10.39
C PRO A 52 4.17 3.88 -11.46
N GLY A 53 5.36 4.13 -11.99
CA GLY A 53 6.02 3.24 -12.94
C GLY A 53 6.44 1.89 -12.32
N PHE A 54 6.82 1.90 -11.05
CA PHE A 54 7.18 0.67 -10.33
C PHE A 54 5.92 -0.15 -10.09
N ILE A 55 4.88 0.45 -9.50
CA ILE A 55 3.60 -0.21 -9.22
C ILE A 55 2.91 -0.72 -10.50
N GLY A 56 3.01 0.03 -11.60
CA GLY A 56 2.46 -0.36 -12.89
C GLY A 56 3.11 -1.61 -13.49
N SER A 57 4.38 -1.88 -13.15
CA SER A 57 5.08 -3.10 -13.61
C SER A 57 4.69 -4.37 -12.84
N LEU A 58 3.95 -4.24 -11.73
CA LEU A 58 3.66 -5.34 -10.82
C LEU A 58 2.27 -5.97 -11.01
N GLY A 59 2.24 -7.30 -10.90
CA GLY A 59 1.02 -8.07 -10.76
C GLY A 59 0.25 -7.74 -9.48
N VAL A 60 -1.02 -8.15 -9.42
CA VAL A 60 -1.88 -7.87 -8.25
C VAL A 60 -1.38 -8.55 -6.98
N GLU A 61 -0.86 -9.78 -7.09
CA GLU A 61 -0.31 -10.54 -5.95
C GLU A 61 0.95 -9.88 -5.39
N GLU A 62 1.83 -9.38 -6.27
CA GLU A 62 3.05 -8.68 -5.87
C GLU A 62 2.71 -7.37 -5.13
N ARG A 63 1.74 -6.61 -5.66
CA ARG A 63 1.20 -5.42 -4.98
C ARG A 63 0.64 -5.76 -3.59
N ILE A 64 -0.12 -6.84 -3.47
CA ILE A 64 -0.63 -7.30 -2.17
C ILE A 64 0.51 -7.67 -1.23
N GLY A 65 1.53 -8.38 -1.72
CA GLY A 65 2.71 -8.73 -0.94
C GLY A 65 3.41 -7.50 -0.37
N LEU A 66 3.55 -6.44 -1.18
CA LEU A 66 4.12 -5.16 -0.76
C LEU A 66 3.25 -4.45 0.28
N LEU A 67 1.93 -4.44 0.11
CA LEU A 67 1.02 -3.90 1.13
C LEU A 67 1.15 -4.67 2.46
N VAL A 68 1.24 -6.00 2.43
CA VAL A 68 1.46 -6.76 3.66
C VAL A 68 2.84 -6.42 4.25
N HIS A 69 3.89 -6.39 3.43
CA HIS A 69 5.26 -6.05 3.85
C HIS A 69 5.35 -4.70 4.57
N GLU A 70 4.82 -3.64 3.97
CA GLU A 70 4.84 -2.30 4.58
C GLU A 70 4.07 -2.23 5.90
N MET A 71 2.93 -2.91 5.98
CA MET A 71 2.16 -2.99 7.23
C MET A 71 2.98 -3.68 8.33
N LEU A 72 3.79 -4.70 7.99
CA LEU A 72 4.66 -5.36 8.97
C LEU A 72 5.70 -4.40 9.54
N HIS A 73 6.26 -3.49 8.73
CA HIS A 73 7.17 -2.46 9.24
C HIS A 73 6.51 -1.61 10.32
N VAL A 74 5.22 -1.26 10.17
CA VAL A 74 4.48 -0.48 11.19
C VAL A 74 4.21 -1.28 12.46
N VAL A 75 3.90 -2.58 12.34
CA VAL A 75 3.58 -3.44 13.52
C VAL A 75 4.83 -3.78 14.32
N PHE A 76 5.99 -3.90 13.67
CA PHE A 76 7.25 -4.29 14.29
C PHE A 76 8.23 -3.13 14.51
N SER A 77 7.78 -1.87 14.32
CA SER A 77 8.55 -0.67 14.66
C SER A 77 8.53 -0.34 16.14
#